data_AF-A0A087DKH8-F1
#
_entry.id   AF-A0A087DKH8-F1
#
_cell.length_a   1.000
_cell.length_b   1.000
_cell.length_c   1.000
_cell.angle_alpha   90.00
_cell.angle_beta   90.00
_cell.angle_gamma   90.00
#
_symmetry.space_group_name_H-M   'P 1'
#
loop_
_entity.id
_entity.type
_entity.pdbx_description
1 polymer ?
#
loop_
_entity_poly.entity_id
_entity_poly.type
_entity_poly.pdbx_seq_one_letter_code
_entity_poly.pdbx_strand_id
1 'polypeptide(L)'
;MTNCQHCQKPMKPIAANLLCASCRENYWALIRQLGHVQLPALSSIMLKQAHIGATGHAPSRGSAPMPIDTHAQALITDSEAWLAEQAGKIRSAYAGYGWRKAWLAILSNRHTILDMPTAADDYAALEHISRRNEAALTPEDELIILGTCPTCRHQLTGTPDAESVTCQHCRSEWAAPAIKAARDQRLWQVQITGTPSDAAKELKRYGLTISRNLISQWLRRGKLHATPTKHKRQYTFNLGELAALLDCHR
;
A
#
# COMPACT_ATOMS: atom_id res chain seq x y z
N MET A 1 -3.04 -4.16 42.88
CA MET A 1 -2.60 -4.36 41.49
C MET A 1 -2.74 -3.03 40.78
N THR A 2 -1.74 -2.61 40.01
CA THR A 2 -1.82 -1.35 39.23
C THR A 2 -2.04 -1.74 37.78
N ASN A 3 -2.90 -1.03 37.04
CA ASN A 3 -3.09 -1.27 35.61
C ASN A 3 -2.13 -0.40 34.80
N CYS A 4 -1.65 -0.92 33.67
CA CYS A 4 -0.89 -0.14 32.70
C CYS A 4 -1.75 1.00 32.16
N GLN A 5 -1.27 2.24 32.19
CA GLN A 5 -2.05 3.40 31.74
C GLN A 5 -2.32 3.39 30.23
N HIS A 6 -1.50 2.66 29.46
CA HIS A 6 -1.67 2.53 28.02
C HIS A 6 -2.57 1.36 27.62
N CYS A 7 -2.24 0.13 28.00
CA CYS A 7 -2.98 -1.07 27.57
C CYS A 7 -4.01 -1.61 28.57
N GLN A 8 -4.15 -0.98 29.74
CA GLN A 8 -5.08 -1.33 30.82
C GLN A 8 -4.93 -2.74 31.41
N LYS A 9 -3.90 -3.49 31.00
CA LYS A 9 -3.59 -4.82 31.55
C LYS A 9 -3.03 -4.71 32.98
N PRO A 10 -3.32 -5.68 33.86
CA PRO A 10 -2.79 -5.68 35.22
C PRO A 10 -1.27 -5.86 35.21
N MET A 11 -0.57 -5.11 36.05
CA MET A 11 0.88 -5.21 36.21
C MET A 11 1.28 -5.28 37.69
N LYS A 12 2.48 -5.84 37.94
CA LYS A 12 3.09 -5.83 39.27
C LYS A 12 3.28 -4.37 39.70
N PRO A 13 2.85 -3.98 40.92
CA PRO A 13 3.04 -2.63 41.40
C PRO A 13 4.54 -2.39 41.60
N ILE A 14 5.15 -1.73 40.62
CA ILE A 14 6.45 -1.08 40.77
C ILE A 14 6.12 0.39 40.92
N ALA A 15 6.54 0.99 42.04
CA ALA A 15 6.06 2.28 42.53
C ALA A 15 6.29 3.50 41.61
N ALA A 16 6.83 3.33 40.40
CA ALA A 16 7.16 4.40 39.47
C ALA A 16 6.78 4.16 37.99
N ASN A 17 6.34 2.96 37.59
CA ASN A 17 6.15 2.65 36.17
C ASN A 17 4.68 2.77 35.74
N LEU A 18 4.39 3.74 34.87
CA LEU A 18 3.07 3.95 34.26
C LEU A 18 2.75 2.96 33.12
N LEU A 19 3.80 2.33 32.57
CA LEU A 19 3.74 1.38 31.47
C LEU A 19 4.19 -0.02 31.92
N CYS A 20 3.51 -1.07 31.46
CA CYS A 20 3.98 -2.44 31.62
C CYS A 20 5.20 -2.73 30.73
N ALA A 21 5.92 -3.83 31.01
CA ALA A 21 7.15 -4.19 30.29
C ALA A 21 6.96 -4.26 28.76
N SER A 22 5.89 -4.88 28.28
CA SER A 22 5.61 -4.99 26.84
C SER A 22 5.33 -3.63 26.19
N CYS A 23 4.57 -2.75 26.86
CA CYS A 23 4.33 -1.40 26.33
C CYS A 23 5.62 -0.58 26.28
N ARG A 24 6.53 -0.74 27.24
CA ARG A 24 7.85 -0.07 27.22
C ARG A 24 8.72 -0.57 26.06
N GLU A 25 8.69 -1.87 25.78
CA GLU A 25 9.41 -2.46 24.65
C GLU A 25 8.85 -1.98 23.31
N ASN A 26 7.52 -2.00 23.15
CA ASN A 26 6.84 -1.51 21.95
C ASN A 26 7.07 -0.02 21.74
N TYR A 27 6.91 0.80 22.78
CA TYR A 27 7.18 2.23 22.71
C TYR A 27 8.62 2.50 22.27
N TRP A 28 9.58 1.78 22.84
CA TRP A 28 10.99 1.88 22.43
C TRP A 28 11.24 1.41 20.99
N ALA A 29 10.55 0.37 20.54
CA ALA A 29 10.63 -0.10 19.16
C ALA A 29 10.10 0.97 18.18
N LEU A 30 8.98 1.63 18.49
CA LEU A 30 8.43 2.71 17.67
C LEU A 30 9.38 3.90 17.59
N ILE A 31 10.01 4.31 18.70
CA ILE A 31 11.02 5.39 18.69
C ILE A 31 12.15 5.05 17.73
N ARG A 32 12.65 3.80 17.75
CA ARG A 32 13.69 3.35 16.82
C ARG A 32 13.20 3.34 15.38
N GLN A 33 12.01 2.82 15.13
CA GLN A 33 11.41 2.74 13.79
C GLN A 33 11.19 4.12 13.18
N LEU A 34 10.72 5.10 13.98
CA LEU A 34 10.46 6.46 13.52
C LEU A 34 11.71 7.09 12.88
N GLY A 35 12.84 7.07 13.59
CA GLY A 35 14.08 7.71 13.12
C GLY A 35 14.91 6.86 12.15
N HIS A 36 14.88 5.54 12.28
CA HIS A 36 15.71 4.66 11.44
C HIS A 36 15.04 4.31 10.10
N VAL A 37 13.71 4.24 10.05
CA VAL A 37 12.97 3.74 8.89
C VAL A 37 12.04 4.81 8.32
N GLN A 38 11.11 5.32 9.14
CA GLN A 38 10.01 6.13 8.62
C GLN A 38 10.46 7.50 8.12
N LEU A 39 11.24 8.25 8.92
CA LEU A 39 11.71 9.59 8.54
C LEU A 39 12.62 9.58 7.31
N PRO A 40 13.60 8.66 7.16
CA PRO A 40 14.36 8.51 5.93
C PRO A 40 13.48 8.20 4.70
N ALA A 41 12.53 7.26 4.83
CA ALA A 41 11.66 6.89 3.72
C ALA A 41 10.74 8.03 3.29
N LEU A 42 10.12 8.74 4.25
CA LEU A 42 9.32 9.93 3.98
C LEU A 42 10.15 11.05 3.33
N SER A 43 11.42 11.21 3.72
CA SER A 43 12.32 12.19 3.11
C SER A 43 12.58 11.89 1.63
N SER A 44 12.77 10.62 1.27
CA SER A 44 12.90 10.19 -0.13
C SER A 44 11.63 10.44 -0.94
N ILE A 45 10.44 10.25 -0.35
CA ILE A 45 9.15 10.54 -1.00
C ILE A 45 8.95 12.05 -1.17
N MET A 46 9.22 12.84 -0.13
CA MET A 46 9.13 14.31 -0.15
C MET A 46 9.95 14.89 -1.29
N LEU A 47 11.18 14.40 -1.47
CA LEU A 47 12.09 14.80 -2.55
C LEU A 47 11.78 14.13 -3.91
N LYS A 48 10.70 13.34 -4.00
CA LYS A 48 10.29 12.57 -5.18
C LYS A 48 11.38 11.64 -5.73
N GLN A 49 12.28 11.20 -4.85
CA GLN A 49 13.30 10.19 -5.15
C GLN A 49 12.73 8.77 -5.09
N ALA A 50 11.62 8.60 -4.37
CA ALA A 50 10.84 7.37 -4.29
C ALA A 50 9.35 7.67 -4.50
N HIS A 51 8.63 6.70 -5.08
CA HIS A 51 7.18 6.74 -5.26
C HIS A 51 6.55 5.51 -4.64
N ILE A 52 5.36 5.69 -4.06
CA ILE A 52 4.57 4.62 -3.45
C ILE A 52 3.27 4.49 -4.26
N GLY A 53 3.02 3.30 -4.82
CA GLY A 53 1.89 3.01 -5.71
C GLY A 53 2.24 3.03 -7.21
N ALA A 54 1.28 2.62 -8.05
CA ALA A 54 1.46 2.57 -9.51
C ALA A 54 1.57 3.98 -10.11
N THR A 55 2.60 4.21 -10.94
CA THR A 55 2.81 5.45 -11.70
C THR A 55 1.76 5.62 -12.80
N GLY A 56 0.53 5.94 -12.41
CA GLY A 56 -0.55 6.31 -13.33
C GLY A 56 -0.23 7.66 -13.98
N HIS A 57 -0.01 7.67 -15.29
CA HIS A 57 0.15 8.90 -16.06
C HIS A 57 -1.22 9.58 -16.18
N ALA A 58 -1.59 10.39 -15.19
CA ALA A 58 -2.71 11.32 -15.34
C ALA A 58 -2.31 12.41 -16.35
N PRO A 59 -3.14 12.72 -17.36
CA PRO A 59 -2.85 13.80 -18.29
C PRO A 59 -2.75 15.13 -17.53
N SER A 60 -1.58 15.76 -17.64
CA SER A 60 -1.23 17.03 -17.00
C SER A 60 -2.19 18.14 -17.44
N ARG A 61 -3.06 18.60 -16.52
CA ARG A 61 -3.84 19.83 -16.69
C ARG A 61 -2.96 21.03 -16.34
N GLY A 62 -2.15 21.50 -17.29
CA GLY A 62 -1.62 22.88 -17.38
C GLY A 62 -0.81 23.50 -16.24
N SER A 63 -0.65 22.85 -15.08
CA SER A 63 0.07 23.38 -13.93
C SER A 63 1.31 22.53 -13.65
N ALA A 64 2.47 23.17 -13.52
CA ALA A 64 3.70 22.49 -13.17
C ALA A 64 3.54 21.77 -11.81
N PRO A 65 3.87 20.48 -11.70
CA PRO A 65 3.83 19.77 -10.42
C PRO A 65 4.76 20.47 -9.42
N MET A 66 4.33 20.60 -8.17
CA MET A 66 5.16 21.19 -7.12
C MET A 66 6.49 20.43 -6.96
N PRO A 67 7.58 21.10 -6.58
CA PRO A 67 8.91 20.48 -6.50
C PRO A 67 9.02 19.39 -5.42
N ILE A 68 8.16 19.41 -4.40
CA ILE A 68 8.13 18.45 -3.30
C ILE A 68 6.73 17.86 -3.10
N ASP A 69 6.67 16.70 -2.43
CA ASP A 69 5.41 16.14 -1.91
C ASP A 69 5.06 16.77 -0.56
N THR A 70 4.00 17.58 -0.52
CA THR A 70 3.56 18.32 0.68
C THR A 70 2.93 17.43 1.73
N HIS A 71 2.37 16.28 1.35
CA HIS A 71 1.83 15.33 2.31
C HIS A 71 2.96 14.66 3.10
N ALA A 72 4.00 14.18 2.40
CA ALA A 72 5.19 13.65 3.03
C ALA A 72 5.88 14.72 3.92
N GLN A 73 5.95 15.97 3.47
CA GLN A 73 6.49 17.08 4.27
C GLN A 73 5.72 17.31 5.58
N ALA A 74 4.38 17.24 5.55
CA ALA A 74 3.57 17.39 6.76
C ALA A 74 3.83 16.25 7.76
N LEU A 75 3.92 15.01 7.27
CA LEU A 75 4.22 13.83 8.11
C LEU A 75 5.62 13.90 8.75
N ILE A 76 6.62 14.38 8.00
CA ILE A 76 7.95 14.67 8.53
C ILE A 76 7.83 15.72 9.63
N THR A 77 7.18 16.85 9.36
CA THR A 77 7.04 17.96 10.33
C THR A 77 6.40 17.51 11.65
N ASP A 78 5.31 16.72 11.60
CA ASP A 78 4.67 16.15 12.79
C ASP A 78 5.63 15.24 13.58
N SER A 79 6.40 14.40 12.86
CA SER A 79 7.37 13.49 13.45
C SER A 79 8.57 14.22 14.07
N GLU A 80 9.05 15.30 13.43
CA GLU A 80 10.14 16.14 13.94
C GLU A 80 9.72 16.92 15.18
N ALA A 81 8.50 17.47 15.19
CA ALA A 81 7.93 18.18 16.33
C ALA A 81 7.86 17.27 17.57
N TRP A 82 7.37 16.03 17.39
CA TRP A 82 7.34 15.04 18.46
C TRP A 82 8.76 14.75 18.99
N LEU A 83 9.74 14.49 18.11
CA LEU A 83 11.14 14.24 18.51
C LEU A 83 11.75 15.43 19.26
N ALA A 84 11.49 16.66 18.82
CA ALA A 84 11.99 17.87 19.47
C ALA A 84 11.39 18.04 20.88
N GLU A 85 10.10 17.78 21.04
CA GLU A 85 9.42 17.82 22.34
C GLU A 85 10.01 16.79 23.30
N GLN A 86 10.14 15.52 22.88
CA GLN A 86 10.68 14.46 23.73
C GLN A 86 12.15 14.71 24.10
N ALA A 87 12.95 15.21 23.16
CA ALA A 87 14.32 15.59 23.45
C ALA A 87 14.37 16.76 24.45
N GLY A 88 13.48 17.76 24.30
CA GLY A 88 13.32 18.88 25.23
C GLY A 88 12.94 18.46 26.65
N LYS A 89 12.10 17.43 26.79
CA LYS A 89 11.73 16.83 28.09
C LYS A 89 12.92 16.18 28.80
N ILE A 90 13.89 15.62 28.05
CA ILE A 90 15.16 15.12 28.62
C ILE A 90 16.01 16.32 29.08
N ARG A 91 16.19 17.30 28.19
CA ARG A 91 16.94 18.52 28.48
C ARG A 91 16.46 19.64 27.56
N SER A 92 16.13 20.80 28.13
CA SER A 92 15.63 21.97 27.39
C SER A 92 16.53 22.39 26.21
N ALA A 93 17.85 22.27 26.36
CA ALA A 93 18.83 22.55 25.31
C ALA A 93 18.70 21.65 24.06
N TYR A 94 18.02 20.50 24.16
CA TYR A 94 17.80 19.59 23.04
C TYR A 94 16.55 19.93 22.21
N ALA A 95 15.69 20.83 22.70
CA ALA A 95 14.47 21.23 21.98
C ALA A 95 14.75 21.88 20.60
N GLY A 96 15.93 22.48 20.43
CA GLY A 96 16.37 23.07 19.16
C GLY A 96 17.14 22.11 18.24
N TYR A 97 17.21 20.81 18.57
CA TYR A 97 17.92 19.85 17.73
C TYR A 97 17.10 19.49 16.50
N GLY A 98 17.77 19.43 15.34
CA GLY A 98 17.18 18.77 14.17
C GLY A 98 16.90 17.29 14.46
N TRP A 99 15.92 16.73 13.75
CA TRP A 99 15.30 15.43 14.08
C TRP A 99 16.30 14.30 14.33
N ARG A 100 17.37 14.19 13.52
CA ARG A 100 18.37 13.12 13.65
C ARG A 100 19.15 13.23 14.97
N LYS A 101 19.49 14.46 15.37
CA LYS A 101 20.21 14.72 16.61
C LYS A 101 19.29 14.58 17.83
N ALA A 102 18.03 15.01 17.71
CA ALA A 102 17.00 14.78 18.72
C ALA A 102 16.75 13.28 18.95
N TRP A 103 16.60 12.51 17.86
CA TRP A 103 16.45 11.05 17.90
C TRP A 103 17.63 10.35 18.57
N LEU A 104 18.88 10.69 18.20
CA LEU A 104 20.08 10.12 18.86
C LEU A 104 20.16 10.48 20.36
N ALA A 105 19.74 11.68 20.73
CA ALA A 105 19.67 12.08 22.13
C ALA A 105 18.63 11.25 22.90
N ILE A 106 17.45 11.02 22.33
CA ILE A 106 16.41 10.13 22.88
C ILE A 106 16.94 8.70 23.02
N LEU A 107 17.61 8.17 21.98
CA LEU A 107 18.20 6.83 22.01
C LEU A 107 19.21 6.65 23.14
N SER A 108 19.99 7.70 23.42
CA SER A 108 21.00 7.71 24.48
C SER A 108 20.39 7.84 25.89
N ASN A 109 19.12 8.23 26.01
CA ASN A 109 18.42 8.50 27.27
C ASN A 109 17.19 7.59 27.46
N ARG A 110 17.32 6.30 27.09
CA ARG A 110 16.24 5.31 27.14
C ARG A 110 15.48 5.29 28.47
N HIS A 111 16.20 5.21 29.58
CA HIS A 111 15.58 5.11 30.90
C HIS A 111 14.75 6.35 31.22
N THR A 112 15.30 7.54 30.98
CA THR A 112 14.61 8.82 31.21
C THR A 112 13.29 8.87 30.45
N ILE A 113 13.28 8.54 29.16
CA ILE A 113 12.06 8.60 28.33
C ILE A 113 10.99 7.60 28.81
N LEU A 114 11.40 6.37 29.15
CA LEU A 114 10.45 5.34 29.54
C LEU A 114 9.88 5.53 30.96
N ASP A 115 10.57 6.28 31.81
CA ASP A 115 10.20 6.54 33.20
C ASP A 115 9.54 7.92 33.40
N MET A 116 9.36 8.69 32.34
CA MET A 116 8.67 9.99 32.41
C MET A 116 7.22 9.83 32.86
N PRO A 117 6.68 10.79 33.64
CA PRO A 117 5.28 10.77 34.03
C PRO A 117 4.32 10.94 32.84
N THR A 118 4.81 11.43 31.71
CA THR A 118 4.05 11.60 30.46
C THR A 118 4.18 10.40 29.51
N ALA A 119 4.96 9.36 29.87
CA ALA A 119 5.33 8.29 28.94
C ALA A 119 4.13 7.55 28.31
N ALA A 120 3.00 7.45 29.01
CA ALA A 120 1.79 6.81 28.47
C ALA A 120 1.14 7.65 27.35
N ASP A 121 1.05 8.97 27.55
CA ASP A 121 0.51 9.90 26.57
C ASP A 121 1.47 10.07 25.39
N ASP A 122 2.77 10.16 25.67
CA ASP A 122 3.81 10.25 24.65
C ASP A 122 3.84 9.00 23.76
N TYR A 123 3.60 7.82 24.34
CA TYR A 123 3.46 6.57 23.59
C TYR A 123 2.21 6.59 22.71
N ALA A 124 1.05 6.98 23.22
CA ALA A 124 -0.18 7.07 22.42
C ALA A 124 -0.05 8.07 21.25
N ALA A 125 0.59 9.22 21.49
CA ALA A 125 0.89 10.19 20.45
C ALA A 125 1.82 9.60 19.36
N LEU A 126 2.86 8.87 19.77
CA LEU A 126 3.79 8.22 18.84
C LEU A 126 3.11 7.11 18.02
N GLU A 127 2.21 6.32 18.61
CA GLU A 127 1.45 5.32 17.86
C GLU A 127 0.61 5.96 16.75
N HIS A 128 -0.03 7.09 17.06
CA HIS A 128 -0.81 7.83 16.08
C HIS A 128 0.05 8.34 14.92
N ILE A 129 1.22 8.94 15.23
CA ILE A 129 2.19 9.40 14.22
C ILE A 129 2.71 8.22 13.40
N SER A 130 3.16 7.16 14.08
CA SER A 130 3.74 5.98 13.42
C SER A 130 2.74 5.31 12.48
N ARG A 131 1.46 5.20 12.86
CA ARG A 131 0.42 4.63 11.99
C ARG A 131 0.14 5.49 10.76
N ARG A 132 0.12 6.83 10.90
CA ARG A 132 -0.04 7.75 9.77
C ARG A 132 1.15 7.66 8.81
N ASN A 133 2.36 7.61 9.36
CA ASN A 133 3.57 7.41 8.59
C ASN A 133 3.53 6.06 7.85
N GLU A 134 3.19 4.98 8.55
CA GLU A 134 3.09 3.64 7.95
C GLU A 134 2.07 3.58 6.83
N ALA A 135 0.90 4.19 6.99
CA ALA A 135 -0.11 4.27 5.94
C ALA A 135 0.38 5.02 4.70
N ALA A 136 1.20 6.05 4.88
CA ALA A 136 1.82 6.77 3.76
C ALA A 136 2.99 6.00 3.13
N LEU A 137 3.65 5.12 3.90
CA LEU A 137 4.77 4.29 3.47
C LEU A 137 4.36 2.92 2.91
N THR A 138 3.11 2.53 3.12
CA THR A 138 2.54 1.30 2.58
C THR A 138 1.84 1.63 1.26
N PRO A 139 2.24 1.02 0.14
CA PRO A 139 1.50 1.18 -1.10
C PRO A 139 0.06 0.67 -0.94
N GLU A 140 -0.92 1.44 -1.43
CA GLU A 140 -2.25 0.88 -1.66
C GLU A 140 -2.10 -0.27 -2.67
N ASP A 141 -2.52 -1.48 -2.29
CA ASP A 141 -2.49 -2.62 -3.18
C ASP A 141 -3.30 -2.30 -4.45
N GLU A 142 -2.72 -2.57 -5.62
CA GLU A 142 -3.41 -2.35 -6.90
C GLU A 142 -4.68 -3.19 -6.95
N LEU A 143 -5.85 -2.55 -6.85
CA LEU A 143 -7.12 -3.24 -6.98
C LEU A 143 -7.35 -3.61 -8.43
N ILE A 144 -7.41 -4.92 -8.70
CA ILE A 144 -7.77 -5.47 -10.00
C ILE A 144 -9.20 -5.98 -10.00
N ILE A 145 -9.77 -6.13 -11.20
CA ILE A 145 -11.05 -6.82 -11.36
C ILE A 145 -10.78 -8.33 -11.24
N LEU A 146 -11.35 -8.96 -10.21
CA LEU A 146 -11.25 -10.40 -10.00
C LEU A 146 -12.24 -11.16 -10.89
N GLY A 147 -13.43 -10.60 -11.08
CA GLY A 147 -14.49 -11.20 -11.88
C GLY A 147 -15.86 -10.63 -11.51
N THR A 148 -16.89 -11.48 -11.57
CA THR A 148 -18.29 -11.09 -11.35
C THR A 148 -18.89 -11.92 -10.23
N CYS A 149 -19.65 -11.28 -9.34
CA CYS A 149 -20.33 -11.95 -8.23
C CYS A 149 -21.34 -13.00 -8.77
N PRO A 150 -21.25 -14.27 -8.32
CA PRO A 150 -22.18 -15.31 -8.74
C PRO A 150 -23.64 -15.02 -8.38
N THR A 151 -23.89 -14.33 -7.27
CA THR A 151 -25.26 -14.03 -6.80
C THR A 151 -25.90 -12.84 -7.51
N CYS A 152 -25.26 -11.66 -7.46
CA CYS A 152 -25.87 -10.41 -7.93
C CYS A 152 -25.28 -9.86 -9.23
N ARG A 153 -24.30 -10.56 -9.81
CA ARG A 153 -23.60 -10.19 -11.05
C ARG A 153 -22.90 -8.83 -11.05
N HIS A 154 -22.66 -8.24 -9.87
CA HIS A 154 -21.83 -7.06 -9.76
C HIS A 154 -20.34 -7.39 -9.88
N GLN A 155 -19.56 -6.45 -10.40
CA GLN A 155 -18.11 -6.62 -10.53
C GLN A 155 -17.45 -6.72 -9.15
N LEU A 156 -16.51 -7.66 -9.02
CA LEU A 156 -15.72 -7.86 -7.81
C LEU A 156 -14.30 -7.35 -8.06
N THR A 157 -13.82 -6.49 -7.17
CA THR A 157 -12.46 -5.95 -7.18
C THR A 157 -11.73 -6.37 -5.91
N GLY A 158 -10.45 -6.62 -6.03
CA GLY A 158 -9.58 -6.98 -4.91
C GLY A 158 -8.13 -6.96 -5.33
N THR A 159 -7.23 -7.25 -4.39
CA THR A 159 -5.80 -7.32 -4.68
C THR A 159 -5.48 -8.54 -5.56
N PRO A 160 -4.35 -8.55 -6.30
CA PRO A 160 -3.98 -9.67 -7.14
C PRO A 160 -3.84 -10.98 -6.36
N ASP A 161 -3.46 -10.92 -5.09
CA ASP A 161 -3.22 -12.08 -4.24
C ASP A 161 -4.32 -12.32 -3.19
N ALA A 162 -5.47 -11.65 -3.35
CA ALA A 162 -6.61 -11.85 -2.45
C ALA A 162 -7.02 -13.32 -2.39
N GLU A 163 -7.20 -13.85 -1.17
CA GLU A 163 -7.72 -15.21 -0.93
C GLU A 163 -9.26 -15.24 -0.95
N SER A 164 -9.89 -14.19 -0.41
CA SER A 164 -11.34 -14.00 -0.45
C SER A 164 -11.74 -12.61 -0.95
N VAL A 165 -12.99 -12.48 -1.37
CA VAL A 165 -13.59 -11.22 -1.76
C VAL A 165 -15.04 -11.16 -1.31
N THR A 166 -15.42 -10.06 -0.66
CA THR A 166 -16.80 -9.79 -0.29
C THR A 166 -17.46 -8.88 -1.32
N CYS A 167 -18.64 -9.27 -1.81
CA CYS A 167 -19.41 -8.45 -2.73
C CYS A 167 -20.02 -7.25 -1.99
N GLN A 168 -19.68 -6.02 -2.41
CA GLN A 168 -20.19 -4.79 -1.80
C GLN A 168 -21.72 -4.61 -1.97
N HIS A 169 -22.36 -5.34 -2.89
CA HIS A 169 -23.79 -5.20 -3.18
C HIS A 169 -24.66 -6.22 -2.44
N CYS A 170 -24.29 -7.51 -2.48
CA CYS A 170 -25.08 -8.58 -1.84
C CYS A 170 -24.46 -9.11 -0.55
N ARG A 171 -23.26 -8.63 -0.18
CA ARG A 171 -22.50 -9.03 1.01
C ARG A 171 -22.10 -10.51 1.06
N SER A 172 -22.30 -11.27 -0.02
CA SER A 172 -21.78 -12.63 -0.13
C SER A 172 -20.26 -12.62 -0.27
N GLU A 173 -19.60 -13.50 0.47
CA GLU A 173 -18.16 -13.73 0.40
C GLU A 173 -17.85 -14.92 -0.53
N TRP A 174 -16.77 -14.80 -1.28
CA TRP A 174 -16.31 -15.80 -2.23
C TRP A 174 -14.80 -16.00 -2.14
N ALA A 175 -14.34 -17.22 -2.41
CA ALA A 175 -12.92 -17.46 -2.66
C ALA A 175 -12.51 -16.73 -3.95
N ALA A 176 -11.58 -15.77 -3.85
CA ALA A 176 -11.13 -14.98 -4.98
C ALA A 176 -10.49 -15.82 -6.11
N PRO A 177 -9.74 -16.91 -5.84
CA PRO A 177 -9.29 -17.83 -6.88
C PRO A 177 -10.42 -18.47 -7.69
N ALA A 178 -11.54 -18.83 -7.04
CA ALA A 178 -12.69 -19.42 -7.72
C ALA A 178 -13.39 -18.41 -8.64
N ILE A 179 -13.46 -17.14 -8.23
CA ILE A 179 -14.01 -16.05 -9.06
C ILE A 179 -13.14 -15.82 -10.31
N LYS A 180 -11.81 -15.80 -10.16
CA LYS A 180 -10.89 -15.66 -11.29
C LYS A 180 -11.01 -16.84 -12.26
N ALA A 181 -10.98 -18.07 -11.75
CA ALA A 181 -11.14 -19.27 -12.58
C ALA A 181 -12.47 -19.27 -13.36
N ALA A 182 -13.58 -18.87 -12.73
CA ALA A 182 -14.87 -18.76 -13.39
C ALA A 182 -14.88 -17.66 -14.48
N ARG A 183 -14.21 -16.53 -14.24
CA ARG A 183 -14.00 -15.49 -15.25
C ARG A 183 -13.20 -16.04 -16.43
N ASP A 184 -12.08 -16.71 -16.16
CA ASP A 184 -11.17 -17.20 -17.20
C ASP A 184 -11.83 -18.30 -18.04
N GLN A 185 -12.62 -19.19 -17.42
CA GLN A 185 -13.45 -20.16 -18.13
C GLN A 185 -14.47 -19.49 -19.07
N ARG A 186 -15.07 -18.37 -18.64
CA ARG A 186 -16.01 -17.61 -19.47
C ARG A 186 -15.32 -16.96 -20.66
N LEU A 187 -14.07 -16.51 -20.53
CA LEU A 187 -13.32 -15.88 -21.61
C LEU A 187 -13.10 -16.83 -22.80
N TRP A 188 -12.99 -18.14 -22.58
CA TRP A 188 -12.90 -19.13 -23.65
C TRP A 188 -14.14 -19.16 -24.56
N GLN A 189 -15.28 -18.70 -24.07
CA GLN A 189 -16.53 -18.61 -24.83
C GLN A 189 -16.66 -17.27 -25.58
N VAL A 190 -15.75 -16.33 -25.37
CA VAL A 190 -15.81 -14.99 -25.97
C VAL A 190 -14.86 -14.91 -27.14
N GLN A 191 -15.43 -14.68 -28.32
CA GLN A 191 -14.70 -14.30 -29.52
C GLN A 191 -14.95 -12.84 -29.84
N ILE A 192 -13.90 -12.16 -30.27
CA ILE A 192 -14.00 -10.79 -30.78
C ILE A 192 -13.34 -10.69 -32.15
N THR A 193 -13.84 -9.79 -32.97
CA THR A 193 -13.21 -9.45 -34.25
C THR A 193 -12.73 -8.02 -34.20
N GLY A 194 -11.45 -7.80 -34.48
CA GLY A 194 -10.88 -6.45 -34.42
C GLY A 194 -9.37 -6.45 -34.58
N THR A 195 -8.74 -5.34 -34.20
CA THR A 195 -7.27 -5.23 -34.17
C THR A 195 -6.71 -5.75 -32.84
N PRO A 196 -5.39 -6.01 -32.75
CA PRO A 196 -4.74 -6.31 -31.47
C PRO A 196 -4.97 -5.24 -30.38
N SER A 197 -5.26 -3.99 -30.77
CA SER A 197 -5.57 -2.92 -29.82
C SER A 197 -6.98 -3.08 -29.24
N ASP A 198 -7.93 -3.58 -30.03
CA ASP A 198 -9.31 -3.80 -29.60
C ASP A 198 -9.37 -5.01 -28.67
N ALA A 199 -8.59 -6.05 -28.95
CA ALA A 199 -8.41 -7.18 -28.04
C ALA A 199 -7.84 -6.79 -26.68
N ALA A 200 -6.80 -5.95 -26.65
CA ALA A 200 -6.26 -5.41 -25.40
C ALA A 200 -7.32 -4.61 -24.61
N LYS A 201 -8.10 -3.76 -25.30
CA LYS A 201 -9.17 -2.98 -24.67
C LYS A 201 -10.28 -3.86 -24.11
N GLU A 202 -10.62 -4.94 -24.80
CA GLU A 202 -11.68 -5.84 -24.35
C GLU A 202 -11.24 -6.63 -23.12
N LEU A 203 -10.04 -7.20 -23.11
CA LEU A 203 -9.49 -7.91 -21.94
C LEU A 203 -9.41 -7.01 -20.70
N LYS A 204 -9.12 -5.72 -20.90
CA LYS A 204 -9.09 -4.74 -19.80
C LYS A 204 -10.45 -4.63 -19.07
N ARG A 205 -11.59 -4.85 -19.75
CA ARG A 205 -12.92 -4.87 -19.13
C ARG A 205 -13.10 -6.03 -18.14
N TYR A 206 -12.30 -7.09 -18.30
CA TYR A 206 -12.29 -8.25 -17.43
C TYR A 206 -11.17 -8.20 -16.37
N GLY A 207 -10.43 -7.09 -16.28
CA GLY A 207 -9.30 -6.92 -15.35
C GLY A 207 -7.97 -7.45 -15.85
N LEU A 208 -7.89 -7.85 -17.13
CA LEU A 208 -6.67 -8.41 -17.72
C LEU A 208 -5.98 -7.34 -18.56
N THR A 209 -4.88 -6.80 -18.04
CA THR A 209 -4.10 -5.76 -18.72
C THR A 209 -3.00 -6.39 -19.57
N ILE A 210 -3.05 -6.15 -20.87
CA ILE A 210 -2.05 -6.58 -21.84
C ILE A 210 -1.77 -5.48 -22.87
N SER A 211 -0.52 -5.35 -23.31
CA SER A 211 -0.17 -4.38 -24.35
C SER A 211 -0.50 -4.90 -25.76
N ARG A 212 -0.94 -4.00 -26.65
CA ARG A 212 -1.10 -4.28 -28.08
C ARG A 212 0.17 -4.89 -28.71
N ASN A 213 1.33 -4.40 -28.29
CA ASN A 213 2.63 -4.85 -28.81
C ASN A 213 2.89 -6.32 -28.47
N LEU A 214 2.53 -6.76 -27.26
CA LEU A 214 2.68 -8.15 -26.85
C LEU A 214 1.78 -9.08 -27.68
N ILE A 215 0.50 -8.72 -27.84
CA ILE A 215 -0.43 -9.48 -28.70
C ILE A 215 0.11 -9.56 -30.14
N SER A 216 0.61 -8.44 -30.67
CA SER A 216 1.20 -8.40 -32.01
C SER A 216 2.44 -9.28 -32.14
N GLN A 217 3.26 -9.39 -31.08
CA GLN A 217 4.40 -10.31 -31.05
C GLN A 217 3.96 -11.77 -31.00
N TRP A 218 2.94 -12.12 -30.23
CA TRP A 218 2.41 -13.49 -30.18
C TRP A 218 1.86 -13.93 -31.54
N LEU A 219 1.15 -13.05 -32.25
CA LEU A 219 0.72 -13.30 -33.64
C LEU A 219 1.91 -13.56 -34.55
N ARG A 220 2.92 -12.67 -34.53
CA ARG A 220 4.12 -12.80 -35.38
C ARG A 220 4.93 -14.06 -35.10
N ARG A 221 4.94 -14.51 -33.84
CA ARG A 221 5.65 -15.71 -33.38
C ARG A 221 4.82 -16.99 -33.51
N GLY A 222 3.58 -16.90 -34.02
CA GLY A 222 2.68 -18.06 -34.15
C GLY A 222 2.23 -18.66 -32.82
N LYS A 223 2.31 -17.91 -31.71
CA LYS A 223 1.88 -18.38 -30.37
C LYS A 223 0.39 -18.20 -30.10
N LEU A 224 -0.27 -17.31 -30.86
CA LEU A 224 -1.68 -16.97 -30.71
C LEU A 224 -2.42 -17.35 -31.99
N HIS A 225 -3.43 -18.20 -31.88
CA HIS A 225 -4.26 -18.64 -32.99
C HIS A 225 -5.39 -17.64 -33.22
N ALA A 226 -5.14 -16.65 -34.08
CA ALA A 226 -6.16 -15.71 -34.52
C ALA A 226 -6.46 -15.91 -36.00
N THR A 227 -7.74 -15.94 -36.36
CA THR A 227 -8.16 -16.10 -37.77
C THR A 227 -8.13 -14.74 -38.46
N PRO A 228 -7.32 -14.54 -39.53
CA PRO A 228 -7.31 -13.27 -40.26
C PRO A 228 -8.67 -13.00 -40.91
N THR A 229 -9.10 -11.75 -40.94
CA THR A 229 -10.34 -11.36 -41.66
C THR A 229 -10.03 -10.77 -43.03
N LYS A 230 -11.09 -10.40 -43.77
CA LYS A 230 -10.97 -9.71 -45.07
C LYS A 230 -10.32 -8.32 -44.96
N HIS A 231 -10.28 -7.73 -43.76
CA HIS A 231 -9.74 -6.40 -43.52
C HIS A 231 -8.30 -6.46 -43.01
N LYS A 232 -7.47 -5.52 -43.49
CA LYS A 232 -6.04 -5.45 -43.14
C LYS A 232 -5.86 -5.32 -41.62
N ARG A 233 -5.03 -6.19 -41.03
CA ARG A 233 -4.67 -6.21 -39.60
C ARG A 233 -5.83 -6.46 -38.64
N GLN A 234 -6.93 -7.03 -39.12
CA GLN A 234 -8.03 -7.50 -38.29
C GLN A 234 -8.02 -9.02 -38.20
N TYR A 235 -8.30 -9.52 -37.00
CA TYR A 235 -8.36 -10.94 -36.70
C TYR A 235 -9.55 -11.23 -35.81
N THR A 236 -10.04 -12.46 -35.87
CA THR A 236 -10.93 -13.03 -34.86
C THR A 236 -10.09 -13.69 -33.78
N PHE A 237 -10.20 -13.19 -32.56
CA PHE A 237 -9.47 -13.64 -31.37
C PHE A 237 -10.39 -14.41 -30.43
N ASN A 238 -9.89 -15.47 -29.80
CA ASN A 238 -10.48 -16.03 -28.59
C ASN A 238 -9.87 -15.34 -27.36
N LEU A 239 -10.70 -14.78 -26.48
CA LEU A 239 -10.19 -14.07 -25.30
C LEU A 239 -9.59 -15.02 -24.24
N GLY A 240 -10.07 -16.26 -24.15
CA GLY A 240 -9.52 -17.27 -23.25
C GLY A 240 -8.10 -17.68 -23.63
N GLU A 241 -7.79 -17.80 -24.92
CA GLU A 241 -6.43 -18.07 -25.38
C GLU A 241 -5.48 -16.91 -25.04
N LEU A 242 -5.93 -15.67 -25.22
CA LEU A 242 -5.16 -14.49 -24.83
C LEU A 242 -4.91 -14.42 -23.32
N ALA A 243 -5.91 -14.77 -22.50
CA ALA A 243 -5.78 -14.82 -21.04
C ALA A 243 -4.79 -15.92 -20.61
N ALA A 244 -4.90 -17.12 -21.18
CA ALA A 244 -4.00 -18.23 -20.88
C ALA A 244 -2.52 -17.92 -21.24
N LEU A 245 -2.29 -17.26 -22.38
CA LEU A 245 -0.95 -16.80 -22.76
C LEU A 245 -0.40 -15.72 -21.83
N LEU A 246 -1.27 -14.87 -21.27
CA LEU A 246 -0.89 -13.85 -20.30
C LEU A 246 -0.43 -14.49 -18.98
N ASP A 247 -1.14 -15.51 -18.50
CA ASP A 247 -0.81 -16.22 -17.26
C ASP A 247 0.49 -17.02 -17.39
N CYS A 248 0.78 -17.63 -18.55
CA CYS A 248 2.03 -18.34 -18.79
C CYS A 248 3.28 -17.43 -18.86
N HIS A 249 3.08 -16.10 -18.89
CA HIS A 249 4.13 -15.10 -19.04
C HIS A 249 4.31 -14.21 -17.79
N ARG A 250 3.53 -14.45 -16.73
CA ARG A 250 3.71 -13.85 -15.39
C ARG A 250 4.58 -14.74 -14.52
#